data_AF-A0A7Y0XC51-F1
#
_entry.id   AF-A0A7Y0XC51-F1
#
_cell.length_a   1.000
_cell.length_b   1.000
_cell.length_c   1.000
_cell.angle_alpha   90.00
_cell.angle_beta   90.00
_cell.angle_gamma   90.00
#
_symmetry.space_group_name_H-M   'P 1'
#
loop_
_entity.id
_entity.type
_entity.pdbx_description
1 polymer ?
#
loop_
_entity_poly.entity_id
_entity_poly.type
_entity_poly.pdbx_seq_one_letter_code
_entity_poly.pdbx_strand_id
1 'polypeptide(L)'
;QKEFKRWFILAADVNPLMKYFKDRELPIPTLYLMGDRDYMFIKPVKEMVAAHKLSILREIPNCGHVCNVERPEDFNQHSIEFIK
;
A
#
# COMPACT_ATOMS: atom_id res chain seq x y z
N GLN A 1 0.47 20.41 -17.09
CA GLN A 1 1.86 19.91 -17.27
C GLN A 1 2.73 19.97 -16.00
N LYS A 2 2.62 21.00 -15.14
CA LYS A 2 3.37 21.06 -13.86
C LYS A 2 3.04 19.89 -12.93
N GLU A 3 1.77 19.57 -12.78
CA GLU A 3 1.33 18.45 -11.94
C GLU A 3 1.86 17.12 -12.46
N PHE A 4 1.81 16.85 -13.77
CA PHE A 4 2.39 15.64 -14.35
C PHE A 4 3.88 15.47 -14.01
N LYS A 5 4.68 16.55 -14.06
CA LYS A 5 6.10 16.50 -13.66
C LYS A 5 6.28 16.24 -12.17
N ARG A 6 5.42 16.81 -11.31
CA ARG A 6 5.41 16.52 -9.86
C ARG A 6 5.07 15.07 -9.57
N TRP A 7 4.02 14.54 -10.20
CA TRP A 7 3.64 13.13 -10.11
C TRP A 7 4.76 12.21 -10.62
N PHE A 8 5.48 12.61 -11.67
CA PHE A 8 6.60 11.84 -12.22
C PHE A 8 7.81 11.81 -11.28
N ILE A 9 8.15 12.94 -10.64
CA ILE A 9 9.22 13.01 -9.63
C ILE A 9 8.84 12.19 -8.40
N LEU A 10 7.60 12.30 -7.94
CA LEU A 10 7.10 11.51 -6.81
C LEU A 10 7.17 10.00 -7.11
N ALA A 11 6.77 9.59 -8.30
CA ALA A 11 6.90 8.19 -8.74
C ALA A 11 8.37 7.74 -8.80
N ALA A 12 9.28 8.61 -9.22
CA ALA A 12 10.71 8.33 -9.29
C ALA A 12 11.35 8.18 -7.90
N ASP A 13 10.84 8.84 -6.87
CA ASP A 13 11.33 8.70 -5.48
C ASP A 13 10.66 7.52 -4.75
N VAL A 14 9.41 7.20 -5.07
CA VAL A 14 8.70 6.05 -4.48
C VAL A 14 9.18 4.71 -5.05
N ASN A 15 9.60 4.66 -6.31
CA ASN A 15 10.06 3.42 -6.95
C ASN A 15 11.33 2.82 -6.29
N PRO A 16 12.37 3.59 -5.93
CA PRO A 16 13.51 3.12 -5.12
C PRO A 16 13.09 2.61 -3.73
N LEU A 17 12.14 3.28 -3.09
CA LEU A 17 11.63 2.88 -1.77
C LEU A 17 10.89 1.53 -1.87
N MET A 18 10.02 1.40 -2.87
CA MET A 18 9.31 0.16 -3.18
C MET A 18 10.29 -0.97 -3.54
N LYS A 19 11.36 -0.67 -4.28
CA LYS A 19 12.41 -1.63 -4.60
C LYS A 19 13.13 -2.11 -3.33
N TYR A 20 13.48 -1.19 -2.42
CA TYR A 20 14.11 -1.55 -1.15
C TYR A 20 13.24 -2.49 -0.31
N PHE A 21 11.94 -2.21 -0.21
CA PHE A 21 11.01 -3.10 0.48
C PHE A 21 10.84 -4.43 -0.26
N LYS A 22 10.72 -4.43 -1.59
CA LYS A 22 10.63 -5.66 -2.39
C LYS A 22 11.82 -6.60 -2.14
N ASP A 23 13.04 -6.05 -2.06
CA ASP A 23 14.28 -6.81 -1.94
C ASP A 23 14.56 -7.31 -0.51
N ARG A 24 13.88 -6.79 0.52
CA ARG A 24 14.08 -7.19 1.92
C ARG A 24 12.75 -7.41 2.64
N GLU A 25 12.43 -8.68 2.90
CA GLU A 25 11.36 -9.02 3.83
C GLU A 25 11.75 -8.60 5.25
N LEU A 26 10.85 -7.91 5.94
CA LEU A 26 11.01 -7.60 7.35
C LEU A 26 10.59 -8.82 8.19
N PRO A 27 11.33 -9.21 9.24
CA PRO A 27 11.00 -10.37 10.08
C PRO A 27 9.86 -10.07 11.08
N ILE A 28 8.94 -9.16 10.72
CA ILE A 28 7.78 -8.75 11.52
C ILE A 28 6.50 -8.86 10.70
N PRO A 29 5.36 -9.23 11.32
CA PRO A 29 4.07 -9.16 10.65
C PRO A 29 3.82 -7.77 10.08
N THR A 30 3.41 -7.70 8.82
CA THR A 30 3.17 -6.44 8.10
C THR A 30 1.82 -6.49 7.42
N LEU A 31 0.95 -5.52 7.74
CA LEU A 31 -0.33 -5.33 7.06
C LEU A 31 -0.24 -4.18 6.06
N TYR A 32 -0.52 -4.45 4.80
CA TYR A 32 -0.83 -3.46 3.79
C TYR A 32 -2.35 -3.30 3.72
N LEU A 33 -2.85 -2.11 4.04
CA LEU A 33 -4.26 -1.76 3.98
C LEU A 33 -4.44 -0.67 2.92
N MET A 34 -5.08 -1.03 1.80
CA MET A 34 -5.13 -0.20 0.59
C MET A 34 -6.53 -0.15 0.02
N GLY A 35 -6.88 0.93 -0.69
CA GLY A 35 -8.07 0.94 -1.53
C GLY A 35 -7.87 0.19 -2.84
N ASP A 36 -8.90 -0.52 -3.31
CA ASP A 36 -8.87 -1.29 -4.57
C ASP A 36 -8.65 -0.43 -5.83
N ARG A 37 -8.88 0.89 -5.74
CA ARG A 37 -8.67 1.87 -6.82
C ARG A 37 -7.34 2.62 -6.69
N ASP A 38 -6.45 2.22 -5.79
CA ASP A 38 -5.10 2.76 -5.70
C ASP A 38 -4.18 2.19 -6.79
N TYR A 39 -4.54 2.46 -8.05
CA TYR A 39 -3.92 1.86 -9.24
C TYR A 39 -2.42 2.12 -9.36
N MET A 40 -1.91 3.18 -8.73
CA MET A 40 -0.49 3.52 -8.77
C MET A 40 0.36 2.57 -7.92
N PHE A 41 -0.17 2.11 -6.78
CA PHE A 41 0.62 1.38 -5.79
C PHE A 41 0.16 -0.07 -5.58
N ILE A 42 -1.10 -0.40 -5.87
CA ILE A 42 -1.68 -1.70 -5.52
C ILE A 42 -1.01 -2.87 -6.24
N LYS A 43 -0.59 -2.69 -7.50
CA LYS A 43 0.06 -3.75 -8.27
C LYS A 43 1.46 -4.11 -7.71
N PRO A 44 2.38 -3.14 -7.49
CA PRO A 44 3.64 -3.41 -6.80
C PRO A 44 3.48 -4.08 -5.43
N VAL A 45 2.49 -3.65 -4.63
CA VAL A 45 2.23 -4.24 -3.31
C VAL A 45 1.75 -5.69 -3.42
N LYS A 46 0.86 -6.01 -4.37
CA LYS A 46 0.43 -7.40 -4.64
C LYS A 46 1.60 -8.32 -4.96
N GLU A 47 2.53 -7.86 -5.81
CA GLU A 47 3.72 -8.64 -6.15
C GLU A 47 4.63 -8.89 -4.94
N MET A 48 4.80 -7.88 -4.08
CA MET A 48 5.64 -7.96 -2.88
C MET A 48 5.02 -8.86 -1.81
N VAL A 49 3.71 -8.72 -1.52
CA VAL A 49 2.99 -9.56 -0.56
C VAL A 49 2.97 -11.03 -1.02
N ALA A 50 2.97 -11.30 -2.32
CA ALA A 50 3.12 -12.66 -2.84
C ALA A 50 4.52 -13.27 -2.57
N ALA A 51 5.55 -12.43 -2.41
CA ALA A 51 6.93 -12.86 -2.15
C ALA A 51 7.28 -12.92 -0.66
N HIS A 52 6.62 -12.13 0.19
CA HIS A 52 6.91 -12.01 1.61
C HIS A 52 5.90 -12.80 2.46
N LYS A 53 6.40 -13.70 3.30
CA LYS A 53 5.59 -14.63 4.11
C LYS A 53 4.89 -13.95 5.29
N LEU A 54 5.47 -12.90 5.84
CA LEU A 54 4.92 -12.16 6.98
C LEU A 54 4.09 -10.93 6.56
N SER A 55 3.89 -10.74 5.26
CA SER A 55 3.10 -9.62 4.73
C SER A 55 1.70 -10.08 4.33
N ILE A 56 0.70 -9.24 4.61
CA ILE A 56 -0.70 -9.48 4.25
C ILE A 56 -1.24 -8.22 3.58
N LEU A 57 -2.03 -8.37 2.51
CA LEU A 57 -2.75 -7.28 1.86
C LEU A 57 -4.24 -7.38 2.15
N ARG A 58 -4.84 -6.26 2.56
CA ARG A 58 -6.29 -6.06 2.65
C ARG A 58 -6.69 -4.90 1.74
N GLU A 59 -7.60 -5.20 0.82
CA GLU A 59 -8.14 -4.23 -0.13
C GLU A 59 -9.52 -3.77 0.36
N ILE A 60 -9.71 -2.46 0.50
CA ILE A 60 -11.00 -1.85 0.80
C ILE A 60 -11.70 -1.58 -0.54
N PRO A 61 -12.89 -2.18 -0.78
CA PRO A 61 -13.58 -2.06 -2.06
C PRO A 61 -14.09 -0.64 -2.30
N ASN A 62 -14.10 -0.24 -3.56
CA ASN A 62 -14.54 1.08 -4.03
C ASN A 62 -13.81 2.26 -3.38
N CYS A 63 -12.52 2.12 -3.05
CA CYS A 63 -11.75 3.08 -2.27
C CYS A 63 -10.45 3.48 -2.98
N GLY A 64 -10.09 4.76 -2.92
CA GLY A 64 -8.82 5.27 -3.44
C GLY A 64 -7.66 5.14 -2.46
N HIS A 65 -6.61 5.94 -2.72
CA HIS A 65 -5.37 5.94 -1.96
C HIS A 65 -5.56 6.33 -0.48
N VAL A 66 -6.46 7.28 -0.19
CA VAL A 66 -6.64 7.85 1.15
C VAL A 66 -7.73 7.10 1.91
N CYS A 67 -7.55 5.79 2.03
CA CYS A 67 -8.57 4.88 2.55
C CYS A 67 -8.98 5.13 4.01
N ASN A 68 -8.08 5.67 4.82
CA ASN A 68 -8.36 6.10 6.18
C ASN A 68 -9.34 7.29 6.26
N VAL A 69 -9.53 8.05 5.18
CA VAL A 69 -10.49 9.17 5.09
C VAL A 69 -11.74 8.76 4.31
N GLU A 70 -11.58 8.03 3.21
CA GLU A 70 -12.71 7.60 2.36
C GLU A 70 -13.57 6.52 3.04
N ARG A 71 -12.95 5.59 3.78
CA ARG A 71 -13.58 4.43 4.41
C ARG A 71 -13.03 4.23 5.85
N PRO A 72 -13.21 5.21 6.75
CA PRO A 72 -12.57 5.22 8.06
C PRO A 72 -12.98 4.04 8.95
N GLU A 73 -14.23 3.58 8.84
CA GLU A 73 -14.75 2.44 9.62
C GLU A 73 -14.05 1.13 9.24
N ASP A 74 -14.02 0.79 7.95
CA ASP A 74 -13.32 -0.38 7.41
C ASP A 74 -11.81 -0.31 7.73
N PHE A 75 -11.22 0.87 7.55
CA PHE A 75 -9.81 1.10 7.83
C PHE A 75 -9.47 0.84 9.31
N ASN A 76 -10.25 1.43 10.22
CA ASN A 76 -10.02 1.31 11.65
C ASN A 76 -10.26 -0.12 12.13
N GLN A 77 -11.32 -0.79 11.64
CA GLN A 77 -11.61 -2.17 12.00
C GLN A 77 -10.41 -3.09 11.69
N HIS A 78 -9.93 -3.07 10.44
CA HIS A 78 -8.80 -3.91 10.03
C HIS A 78 -7.49 -3.54 10.72
N SER A 79 -7.25 -2.25 10.96
CA SER A 79 -6.04 -1.80 11.66
C SER A 79 -6.03 -2.27 13.11
N ILE A 80 -7.15 -2.16 13.82
CA ILE A 80 -7.27 -2.59 15.21
C ILE A 80 -7.20 -4.12 15.31
N GLU A 81 -7.84 -4.84 14.40
CA GLU A 81 -7.76 -6.32 14.33
C GLU A 81 -6.34 -6.84 14.17
N PHE A 82 -5.50 -6.12 13.43
CA PHE A 82 -4.11 -6.51 13.21
C PHE A 82 -3.18 -6.20 14.38
N ILE A 83 -3.48 -5.14 15.16
CA ILE A 83 -2.67 -4.71 16.29
C ILE A 83 -2.94 -5.55 17.55
N LYS A 84 -4.17 -6.08 17.70
CA LYS A 84 -4.57 -6.93 18.83
C LYS A 84 -3.89 -8.28 18.81
#